data_AF-A0A520XY16-F1
#
_entry.id   AF-A0A520XY16-F1
#
_cell.length_a   1.000
_cell.length_b   1.000
_cell.length_c   1.000
_cell.angle_alpha   90.00
_cell.angle_beta   90.00
_cell.angle_gamma   90.00
#
_symmetry.space_group_name_H-M   'P 1'
#
loop_
_entity.id
_entity.type
_entity.pdbx_description
1 polymer ?
#
loop_
_entity_poly.entity_id
_entity_poly.type
_entity_poly.pdbx_seq_one_letter_code
_entity_poly.pdbx_strand_id
1 'polypeptide(L)'
;MALLAPAMAQAEPADIDAAARGVVRVVIIGNDDDELFPVSHGTGFAVTSDLIVTNAHVVRDAMSDDDLRVGIVPSGGGQAVYGRLVSVNARNDLALVRLTGSLRLPPLAISGRPIASSGEVTSVG
;
A
#
# COMPACT_ATOMS: atom_id res chain seq x y z
N MET A 1 0.19 47.30 5.69
CA MET A 1 -0.25 46.08 4.98
C MET A 1 0.69 44.97 5.40
N ALA A 2 0.28 44.08 6.32
CA ALA A 2 1.13 42.99 6.81
C ALA A 2 0.79 41.72 6.01
N LEU A 3 1.79 41.14 5.35
CA LEU A 3 1.65 39.84 4.70
C LEU A 3 1.72 38.74 5.77
N LEU A 4 0.62 38.00 5.96
CA LEU A 4 0.62 36.76 6.72
C LEU A 4 1.39 35.70 5.93
N ALA A 5 2.51 35.24 6.46
CA ALA A 5 3.21 34.06 5.93
C ALA A 5 2.38 32.80 6.25
N PRO A 6 2.26 31.83 5.32
CA PRO A 6 1.55 30.58 5.59
C PRO A 6 2.30 29.80 6.69
N ALA A 7 1.58 29.45 7.76
CA ALA A 7 2.10 28.56 8.79
C ALA A 7 2.27 27.15 8.21
N MET A 8 3.37 26.47 8.55
CA MET A 8 3.55 25.06 8.20
C MET A 8 2.52 24.25 8.98
N ALA A 9 1.61 23.58 8.28
CA ALA A 9 0.66 22.67 8.90
C ALA A 9 1.43 21.46 9.46
N GLN A 10 1.20 21.15 10.74
CA GLN A 10 1.64 19.90 11.35
C GLN A 10 0.58 18.84 11.07
N ALA A 11 0.99 17.57 10.92
CA ALA A 11 0.03 16.49 10.78
C ALA A 11 -0.80 16.36 12.07
N GLU A 12 -2.11 16.40 11.94
CA GLU A 12 -3.06 16.19 13.03
C GLU A 12 -3.38 14.69 13.16
N PRO A 13 -3.89 14.21 14.30
CA PRO A 13 -4.30 12.81 14.45
C PRO A 13 -5.29 12.35 13.37
N ALA A 14 -6.16 13.26 12.89
CA ALA A 14 -7.09 12.98 11.80
C ALA A 14 -6.38 12.68 10.47
N ASP A 15 -5.18 13.22 10.24
CA ASP A 15 -4.38 12.92 9.04
C ASP A 15 -3.82 11.50 9.09
N ILE A 16 -3.47 11.00 10.28
CA ILE A 16 -3.01 9.62 10.49
C ILE A 16 -4.16 8.65 10.18
N ASP A 17 -5.37 8.93 10.68
CA ASP A 17 -6.55 8.12 10.39
C ASP A 17 -6.92 8.15 8.90
N ALA A 18 -6.78 9.31 8.26
CA ALA A 18 -6.98 9.43 6.82
C ALA A 18 -5.93 8.61 6.04
N ALA A 19 -4.68 8.61 6.49
CA ALA A 19 -3.61 7.81 5.90
C ALA A 19 -3.85 6.30 6.10
N ALA A 20 -4.28 5.87 7.29
CA ALA A 20 -4.55 4.48 7.61
C ALA A 20 -5.60 3.84 6.67
N ARG A 21 -6.54 4.63 6.14
CA ARG A 21 -7.56 4.16 5.18
C ARG A 21 -6.99 3.82 3.80
N GLY A 22 -5.86 4.43 3.42
CA GLY A 22 -5.17 4.14 2.17
C GLY A 22 -4.18 2.97 2.28
N VAL A 23 -3.95 2.46 3.48
CA VAL A 23 -3.10 1.30 3.75
C VAL A 23 -3.90 0.00 3.58
N VAL A 24 -3.21 -1.03 3.11
CA VAL A 24 -3.75 -2.37 2.89
C VAL A 24 -2.80 -3.42 3.41
N ARG A 25 -3.36 -4.59 3.73
CA ARG A 25 -2.57 -5.82 3.88
C ARG A 25 -2.47 -6.53 2.53
N VAL A 26 -1.26 -6.86 2.14
CA VAL A 26 -0.94 -7.63 0.94
C VAL A 26 -0.69 -9.06 1.38
N VAL A 27 -1.35 -10.02 0.77
CA VAL A 27 -1.21 -11.45 1.07
C VAL A 27 -0.91 -12.21 -0.21
N ILE A 28 0.01 -13.15 -0.16
CA ILE A 28 0.24 -14.10 -1.25
C ILE A 28 -0.47 -15.39 -0.87
N ILE A 29 -1.35 -15.84 -1.76
CA ILE A 29 -2.22 -16.99 -1.51
C ILE A 29 -1.88 -18.05 -2.56
N GLY A 30 -1.58 -19.26 -2.08
CA GLY A 30 -1.52 -20.47 -2.90
C GLY A 30 -2.83 -21.23 -2.85
N ASN A 31 -3.02 -22.14 -3.80
CA ASN A 31 -4.19 -23.00 -3.88
C ASN A 31 -3.72 -24.46 -4.01
N ASP A 32 -4.02 -25.29 -3.01
CA ASP A 32 -3.73 -26.72 -3.01
C ASP A 32 -5.04 -27.48 -2.77
N ASP A 33 -5.47 -28.30 -3.73
CA ASP A 33 -6.67 -29.15 -3.65
C ASP A 33 -7.92 -28.45 -3.03
N ASP A 34 -8.28 -27.28 -3.57
CA ASP A 34 -9.40 -26.40 -3.13
C ASP A 34 -9.21 -25.68 -1.77
N GLU A 35 -8.06 -25.82 -1.12
CA GLU A 35 -7.70 -25.07 0.09
C GLU A 35 -6.78 -23.88 -0.23
N LEU A 36 -7.22 -22.68 0.17
CA LEU A 36 -6.41 -21.46 0.06
C LEU A 36 -5.51 -21.32 1.28
N PHE A 37 -4.20 -21.28 1.07
CA PHE A 37 -3.23 -21.11 2.15
C PHE A 37 -2.38 -19.84 1.93
N PRO A 38 -2.07 -19.09 3.00
CA PRO A 38 -1.19 -17.93 2.90
C PRO A 38 0.27 -18.38 2.77
N VAL A 39 0.96 -17.91 1.74
CA VAL A 39 2.40 -18.13 1.52
C VAL A 39 3.23 -17.03 2.17
N SER A 40 2.79 -15.78 1.98
CA SER A 40 3.49 -14.59 2.45
C SER A 40 2.50 -13.48 2.75
N HIS A 41 2.91 -12.49 3.54
CA HIS A 41 2.13 -11.31 3.83
C HIS A 41 3.01 -10.06 3.99
N GLY A 42 2.42 -8.91 3.76
CA GLY A 42 3.06 -7.62 3.96
C GLY A 42 2.02 -6.50 3.96
N THR A 43 2.51 -5.27 3.85
CA THR A 43 1.67 -4.08 3.79
C THR A 43 1.89 -3.36 2.47
N GLY A 44 0.93 -2.53 2.11
CA GLY A 44 1.04 -1.65 0.96
C GLY A 44 0.15 -0.44 1.16
N PHE A 45 0.28 0.54 0.27
CA PHE A 45 -0.57 1.72 0.31
C PHE A 45 -0.99 2.15 -1.09
N ALA A 46 -2.20 2.68 -1.19
CA ALA A 46 -2.77 3.18 -2.42
C ALA A 46 -2.07 4.48 -2.86
N VAL A 47 -1.58 4.49 -4.09
CA VAL A 47 -1.05 5.70 -4.76
C VAL A 47 -2.02 6.26 -5.79
N THR A 48 -2.99 5.46 -6.22
CA THR A 48 -4.19 5.87 -6.95
C THR A 48 -5.38 5.05 -6.43
N SER A 49 -6.57 5.24 -6.99
CA SER A 49 -7.75 4.48 -6.57
C SER A 49 -7.66 2.97 -6.81
N ASP A 50 -6.78 2.52 -7.71
CA ASP A 50 -6.61 1.11 -8.10
C ASP A 50 -5.14 0.65 -8.14
N LEU A 51 -4.18 1.49 -7.76
CA LEU A 51 -2.74 1.16 -7.74
C LEU A 51 -2.18 1.24 -6.33
N ILE A 52 -1.42 0.21 -5.97
CA ILE A 52 -0.84 0.02 -4.65
C ILE A 52 0.67 -0.17 -4.79
N VAL A 53 1.42 0.53 -3.94
CA VAL A 53 2.84 0.28 -3.74
C VAL A 53 3.01 -0.67 -2.55
N THR A 54 3.86 -1.67 -2.72
CA THR A 54 4.29 -2.60 -1.67
C THR A 54 5.78 -2.93 -1.86
N ASN A 55 6.34 -3.70 -0.93
CA ASN A 55 7.70 -4.17 -1.05
C ASN A 55 7.83 -5.29 -2.10
N ALA A 56 8.94 -5.31 -2.84
CA ALA A 56 9.18 -6.34 -3.85
C ALA A 56 9.34 -7.74 -3.23
N HIS A 57 9.92 -7.84 -2.04
CA HIS A 57 10.05 -9.12 -1.34
C HIS A 57 8.69 -9.74 -0.96
N VAL A 58 7.65 -8.93 -0.75
CA VAL A 58 6.30 -9.42 -0.39
C VAL A 58 5.68 -10.20 -1.55
N VAL A 59 5.92 -9.77 -2.79
CA VAL A 59 5.33 -10.37 -3.99
C VAL A 59 6.26 -11.37 -4.70
N ARG A 60 7.42 -11.66 -4.12
CA ARG A 60 8.48 -12.44 -4.78
C ARG A 60 8.03 -13.85 -5.15
N ASP A 61 7.27 -14.50 -4.28
CA ASP A 61 6.79 -15.86 -4.52
C ASP A 61 5.82 -15.89 -5.69
N ALA A 62 4.88 -14.93 -5.75
CA ALA A 62 3.93 -14.77 -6.86
C ALA A 62 4.57 -14.31 -8.20
N MET A 63 5.87 -13.97 -8.21
CA MET A 63 6.62 -13.76 -9.45
C MET A 63 7.28 -15.04 -9.96
N SER A 64 7.51 -16.00 -9.08
CA SER A 64 8.26 -17.23 -9.37
C SER A 64 7.32 -18.40 -9.66
N ASP A 65 6.07 -18.30 -9.21
CA ASP A 65 5.04 -19.31 -9.33
C ASP A 65 3.72 -18.65 -9.76
N ASP A 66 3.22 -19.05 -10.93
CA ASP A 66 1.99 -18.52 -11.54
C ASP A 66 0.71 -19.00 -10.83
N ASP A 67 0.79 -20.07 -10.04
CA ASP A 67 -0.35 -20.56 -9.25
C ASP A 67 -0.58 -19.72 -7.98
N LEU A 68 0.41 -18.91 -7.60
CA LEU A 68 0.31 -17.98 -6.48
C LEU A 68 -0.31 -16.65 -6.90
N ARG A 69 -1.28 -16.18 -6.10
CA ARG A 69 -2.03 -14.95 -6.38
C ARG A 69 -1.80 -13.89 -5.31
N VAL A 70 -1.76 -12.63 -5.74
CA VAL A 70 -1.71 -11.48 -4.83
C VAL A 70 -3.13 -11.12 -4.40
N GLY A 71 -3.42 -11.28 -3.12
CA GLY A 71 -4.62 -10.78 -2.45
C GLY A 71 -4.35 -9.44 -1.76
N ILE A 72 -5.32 -8.54 -1.82
CA ILE A 72 -5.29 -7.22 -1.21
C ILE A 72 -6.48 -7.10 -0.26
N VAL A 73 -6.19 -6.79 1.01
CA VAL A 73 -7.19 -6.64 2.08
C VAL A 73 -7.16 -5.19 2.60
N PRO A 74 -8.26 -4.43 2.49
CA PRO A 74 -8.34 -3.08 3.04
C PRO A 74 -8.23 -3.04 4.56
N SER A 75 -7.44 -2.11 5.12
CA SER A 75 -7.31 -1.96 6.58
C SER A 75 -8.60 -1.47 7.26
N GLY A 76 -9.46 -0.75 6.53
CA GLY A 76 -10.76 -0.28 7.03
C GLY A 76 -11.87 -1.35 7.08
N GLY A 77 -11.53 -2.62 6.79
CA GLY A 77 -12.49 -3.69 6.58
C GLY A 77 -13.04 -3.72 5.15
N GLY A 78 -13.45 -4.90 4.70
CA GLY A 78 -13.94 -5.13 3.34
C GLY A 78 -13.53 -6.49 2.81
N GLN A 79 -14.07 -6.82 1.62
CA GLN A 79 -13.71 -8.06 0.94
C GLN A 79 -12.31 -7.95 0.35
N ALA A 80 -11.54 -9.03 0.48
CA ALA A 80 -10.27 -9.15 -0.21
C ALA A 80 -10.51 -9.16 -1.72
N VAL A 81 -9.64 -8.49 -2.47
CA VAL A 81 -9.64 -8.52 -3.94
C VAL A 81 -8.30 -8.98 -4.45
N TYR A 82 -8.27 -9.53 -5.66
CA TYR A 82 -7.01 -9.88 -6.29
C TYR A 82 -6.32 -8.64 -6.88
N GLY A 83 -4.99 -8.71 -6.92
CA GLY A 83 -4.11 -7.75 -7.55
C GLY A 83 -3.31 -8.39 -8.68
N ARG A 84 -2.93 -7.58 -9.67
CA ARG A 84 -2.00 -7.94 -10.74
C ARG A 84 -0.73 -7.14 -10.61
N LEU A 85 0.43 -7.78 -10.66
CA LEU A 85 1.71 -7.08 -10.73
C LEU A 85 1.79 -6.25 -12.01
N VAL A 86 2.15 -4.97 -11.85
CA VAL A 86 2.36 -4.04 -12.97
C VAL A 86 3.84 -3.86 -13.23
N SER A 87 4.64 -3.71 -12.17
CA SER A 87 6.08 -3.51 -12.25
C SER A 87 6.73 -3.90 -10.94
N VAL A 88 7.96 -4.39 -11.02
CA VAL A 88 8.78 -4.73 -9.84
C VAL A 88 10.19 -4.19 -10.04
N ASN A 89 10.73 -3.58 -8.99
CA ASN A 89 12.10 -3.13 -8.90
C ASN A 89 12.73 -3.71 -7.63
N ALA A 90 13.36 -4.87 -7.78
CA ALA A 90 14.01 -5.58 -6.68
C ALA A 90 15.17 -4.79 -6.06
N ARG A 91 15.85 -3.91 -6.83
CA ARG A 91 16.97 -3.10 -6.32
C ARG A 91 16.51 -2.13 -5.25
N ASN A 92 15.34 -1.52 -5.44
CA ASN A 92 14.75 -0.58 -4.48
C ASN A 92 13.73 -1.25 -3.54
N ASP A 93 13.58 -2.57 -3.64
CA ASP A 93 12.56 -3.36 -2.96
C ASP A 93 11.13 -2.81 -3.12
N LEU A 94 10.76 -2.38 -4.34
CA LEU A 94 9.44 -1.84 -4.63
C LEU A 94 8.68 -2.67 -5.67
N ALA A 95 7.39 -2.84 -5.46
CA ALA A 95 6.46 -3.42 -6.41
C ALA A 95 5.20 -2.55 -6.54
N LEU A 96 4.67 -2.49 -7.77
CA LEU A 96 3.42 -1.83 -8.09
C LEU A 96 2.38 -2.90 -8.45
N VAL A 97 1.26 -2.89 -7.73
CA VAL A 97 0.15 -3.84 -7.90
C VAL A 97 -1.10 -3.08 -8.29
N ARG A 98 -1.81 -3.55 -9.32
CA ARG A 98 -3.10 -3.02 -9.75
C ARG A 98 -4.24 -3.91 -9.28
N LEU A 99 -5.27 -3.32 -8.68
CA LEU A 99 -6.49 -4.03 -8.31
C LEU A 99 -7.23 -4.53 -9.56
N THR A 100 -7.73 -5.77 -9.54
CA THR A 100 -8.49 -6.34 -10.67
C THR A 100 -10.01 -6.24 -10.49
N GLY A 101 -10.49 -5.78 -9.34
CA GLY A 101 -11.91 -5.65 -9.00
C GLY A 101 -12.49 -4.24 -9.02
N SER A 102 -13.70 -4.09 -8.50
CA SER A 102 -14.41 -2.81 -8.34
C SER A 102 -14.01 -2.04 -7.08
N LEU A 103 -13.22 -2.65 -6.17
CA LEU A 103 -12.69 -1.98 -4.99
C LEU A 103 -11.92 -0.72 -5.39
N ARG A 104 -12.16 0.38 -4.67
CA ARG A 104 -11.42 1.63 -4.81
C ARG A 104 -10.90 2.04 -3.44
N LEU A 105 -9.62 2.39 -3.40
CA LEU A 105 -8.93 2.81 -2.18
C LEU A 105 -8.72 4.33 -2.20
N PRO A 106 -8.78 5.01 -1.04
CA PRO A 106 -8.40 6.41 -0.95
C PRO A 106 -6.86 6.52 -1.14
N PRO A 107 -6.38 7.25 -2.16
CA PRO A 107 -4.95 7.36 -2.42
C PRO A 107 -4.25 8.24 -1.39
N LEU A 108 -3.01 7.89 -1.05
CA LEU A 108 -2.16 8.69 -0.19
C LEU A 108 -1.37 9.73 -0.97
N ALA A 109 -1.29 10.93 -0.42
CA ALA A 109 -0.45 11.99 -0.96
C ALA A 109 1.03 11.67 -0.68
N ILE A 110 1.87 11.80 -1.71
CA ILE A 110 3.32 11.64 -1.60
C ILE A 110 3.96 13.03 -1.60
N SER A 111 4.72 13.33 -0.54
CA SER A 111 5.48 14.59 -0.47
C SER A 111 6.79 14.47 -1.27
N GLY A 112 7.03 15.41 -2.18
CA GLY A 112 8.32 15.57 -2.87
C GLY A 112 9.34 16.42 -2.09
N ARG A 113 9.02 16.84 -0.87
CA ARG A 113 9.89 17.70 -0.05
C ARG A 113 10.79 16.85 0.84
N PRO A 114 12.08 17.20 0.98
CA PRO A 114 12.94 16.61 2.01
C PRO A 114 12.30 16.80 3.39
N ILE A 115 12.26 15.73 4.17
CA ILE A 115 11.81 15.79 5.56
C ILE A 115 12.91 16.47 6.37
N ALA A 116 12.57 17.51 7.14
CA ALA A 116 13.50 18.08 8.09
C ALA A 116 13.86 17.02 9.15
N SER A 117 15.13 16.94 9.55
CA SER A 117 15.66 15.90 10.45
C SER A 117 14.88 15.72 11.77
N SER A 118 14.08 16.71 12.18
CA SER A 118 13.29 16.73 13.42
C SER A 118 11.77 16.64 13.21
N GLY A 119 11.29 16.20 12.05
CA GLY A 119 9.85 16.01 11.81
C GLY A 119 9.30 14.82 12.60
N GLU A 120 8.05 14.93 13.08
CA GLU A 120 7.33 13.80 13.68
C GLU A 120 6.98 12.78 12.58
N VAL A 121 7.19 11.48 12.88
CA VAL A 121 6.97 10.38 11.93
C VAL A 121 6.13 9.31 12.61
N THR A 122 5.09 8.85 11.91
CA THR A 122 4.27 7.70 12.31
C THR A 122 4.28 6.68 11.18
N SER A 123 4.48 5.41 11.53
CA SER A 123 4.37 4.29 10.59
C SER A 123 2.99 3.63 10.72
N VAL A 124 2.35 3.36 9.58
CA VAL A 124 1.06 2.67 9.48
C VAL A 124 1.20 1.47 8.57
N GLY A 125 0.74 0.31 9.01
CA GLY A 125 0.88 -0.99 8.35
C GLY A 125 -0.08 -2.01 8.92
#